data_AF-A0A2N2GKF3-F1
#
_entry.id   AF-A0A2N2GKF3-F1
#
_cell.length_a   1.000
_cell.length_b   1.000
_cell.length_c   1.000
_cell.angle_alpha   90.00
_cell.angle_beta   90.00
_cell.angle_gamma   90.00
#
_symmetry.space_group_name_H-M   'P 1'
#
loop_
_entity.id
_entity.type
_entity.pdbx_description
1 polymer ?
#
loop_
_entity_poly.entity_id
_entity_poly.type
_entity_poly.pdbx_seq_one_letter_code
_entity_poly.pdbx_strand_id
1 'polypeptide(L)'
;MKKEVLDAIQSERDYQDRKWPMHHHSTAEWILIMDKCLNDAKRAWVCGHGDTQALHEIRQVVAVGIAAMEQCGALLRGMPIINNERCIKCHYPLDRCQCSSVTG
;
A
#
# COMPACT_ATOMS: atom_id res chain seq x y z
N MET A 1 -4.97 20.34 6.00
CA MET A 1 -4.95 19.56 4.74
C MET A 1 -4.18 18.24 4.82
N LYS A 2 -2.83 18.17 4.82
CA LYS A 2 -2.13 16.86 4.85
C LYS A 2 -2.40 16.06 6.14
N LYS A 3 -2.40 16.74 7.29
CA LYS A 3 -2.64 16.10 8.59
C LYS A 3 -4.02 15.44 8.67
N GLU A 4 -5.09 16.14 8.26
CA GLU A 4 -6.46 15.60 8.30
C GLU A 4 -6.61 14.34 7.42
N VAL A 5 -5.94 14.30 6.27
CA VAL A 5 -5.92 13.10 5.41
C VAL A 5 -5.23 11.93 6.12
N LEU A 6 -4.07 12.17 6.75
CA LEU A 6 -3.35 11.13 7.49
C LEU A 6 -4.13 10.68 8.73
N ASP A 7 -4.77 11.58 9.46
CA ASP A 7 -5.62 11.27 10.61
C ASP A 7 -6.84 10.42 10.17
N ALA A 8 -7.45 10.74 9.02
CA ALA A 8 -8.54 9.96 8.45
C ALA A 8 -8.08 8.53 8.08
N ILE A 9 -6.90 8.39 7.47
CA ILE A 9 -6.33 7.09 7.13
C ILE A 9 -5.98 6.29 8.39
N GLN A 10 -5.37 6.93 9.40
CA GLN A 10 -5.01 6.28 10.66
C GLN A 10 -6.26 5.76 11.39
N SER A 11 -7.32 6.57 11.48
CA SER A 11 -8.56 6.12 12.12
C SER A 11 -9.21 4.92 11.41
N GLU A 12 -9.06 4.83 10.08
CA GLU A 12 -9.49 3.66 9.32
C GLU A 12 -8.57 2.44 9.58
N ARG A 13 -7.24 2.64 9.65
CA ARG A 13 -6.29 1.59 10.00
C ARG A 13 -6.62 0.97 11.36
N ASP A 14 -6.84 1.81 12.37
CA ASP A 14 -7.26 1.35 13.70
C ASP A 14 -8.58 0.57 13.67
N TYR A 15 -9.52 0.97 12.81
CA TYR A 15 -10.77 0.24 12.62
C TYR A 15 -10.55 -1.13 11.98
N GLN A 16 -9.74 -1.20 10.92
CA GLN A 16 -9.42 -2.45 10.22
C GLN A 16 -8.63 -3.41 11.13
N ASP A 17 -7.71 -2.91 11.96
CA ASP A 17 -6.96 -3.73 12.93
C ASP A 17 -7.87 -4.34 14.00
N ARG A 18 -8.85 -3.56 14.49
CA ARG A 18 -9.85 -4.08 15.43
C ARG A 18 -10.80 -5.08 14.77
N LYS A 19 -11.20 -4.82 13.52
CA LYS A 19 -12.14 -5.68 12.78
C LYS A 19 -11.51 -7.01 12.38
N TRP A 20 -10.22 -6.99 12.05
CA TRP A 20 -9.47 -8.13 11.53
C TRP A 20 -8.17 -8.35 12.33
N PRO A 21 -8.27 -8.84 13.57
CA PRO A 21 -7.11 -8.99 14.43
C PRO A 21 -6.19 -10.14 13.98
N MET A 22 -4.87 -9.94 14.11
CA MET A 22 -3.84 -10.99 13.97
C MET A 22 -3.83 -11.72 12.61
N HIS A 23 -3.77 -10.99 11.50
CA HIS A 23 -3.55 -11.58 10.18
C HIS A 23 -2.19 -11.19 9.62
N HIS A 24 -1.33 -12.18 9.42
CA HIS A 24 -0.15 -12.03 8.57
C HIS A 24 -0.51 -12.48 7.17
N HIS A 25 -0.38 -11.59 6.20
CA HIS A 25 -0.59 -11.89 4.78
C HIS A 25 0.71 -11.68 4.00
N SER A 26 0.90 -12.50 2.97
CA SER A 26 1.91 -12.29 1.95
C SER A 26 1.61 -11.04 1.11
N THR A 27 2.61 -10.53 0.40
CA THR A 27 2.43 -9.40 -0.52
C THR A 27 1.35 -9.67 -1.57
N ALA A 28 1.27 -10.91 -2.07
CA ALA A 28 0.27 -11.29 -3.07
C ALA A 28 -1.17 -11.24 -2.51
N GLU A 29 -1.38 -11.73 -1.30
CA GLU A 29 -2.68 -11.66 -0.62
C GLU A 29 -3.08 -10.20 -0.33
N TRP A 30 -2.14 -9.36 0.10
CA TRP A 30 -2.40 -7.94 0.29
C TRP A 30 -2.83 -7.22 -1.00
N ILE A 31 -2.26 -7.60 -2.14
CA ILE A 31 -2.70 -7.08 -3.45
C ILE A 31 -4.16 -7.44 -3.73
N LEU A 32 -4.57 -8.67 -3.45
CA LEU A 32 -5.96 -9.10 -3.64
C LEU A 32 -6.92 -8.39 -2.68
N ILE A 33 -6.51 -8.16 -1.43
CA ILE A 33 -7.29 -7.39 -0.44
C ILE A 33 -7.47 -5.94 -0.93
N MET A 34 -6.39 -5.31 -1.39
CA MET A 34 -6.43 -3.96 -1.96
C MET A 34 -7.32 -3.90 -3.22
N ASP A 35 -7.25 -4.89 -4.10
CA ASP A 35 -8.10 -4.95 -5.30
C ASP A 35 -9.58 -5.06 -4.94
N LYS A 36 -9.93 -5.89 -3.95
CA LYS A 36 -11.29 -5.97 -3.43
C LYS A 36 -11.77 -4.59 -2.94
N CYS A 37 -10.99 -3.90 -2.09
CA CYS A 37 -11.35 -2.56 -1.59
C CYS A 37 -11.46 -1.54 -2.73
N LEU A 38 -10.60 -1.63 -3.75
CA LEU A 38 -10.66 -0.75 -4.91
C LEU A 38 -11.91 -1.01 -5.76
N ASN A 39 -12.32 -2.26 -5.91
CA ASN A 39 -13.56 -2.61 -6.61
C ASN A 39 -14.80 -2.16 -5.84
N ASP A 40 -14.77 -2.19 -4.51
CA ASP A 40 -15.81 -1.58 -3.68
C ASP A 40 -15.87 -0.06 -3.86
N ALA A 41 -14.71 0.63 -3.93
CA ALA A 41 -14.67 2.07 -4.21
C ALA A 41 -15.27 2.41 -5.58
N LYS A 42 -14.94 1.66 -6.63
CA LYS A 42 -15.53 1.82 -7.96
C LYS A 42 -17.04 1.60 -7.91
N ARG A 43 -17.50 0.58 -7.20
CA ARG A 43 -18.92 0.28 -7.05
C ARG A 43 -19.65 1.38 -6.26
N ALA A 44 -19.04 1.88 -5.19
CA ALA A 44 -19.59 2.97 -4.39
C ALA A 44 -19.72 4.27 -5.18
N TRP A 45 -18.78 4.54 -6.09
CA TRP A 45 -18.90 5.64 -7.04
C TRP A 45 -20.11 5.47 -7.98
N VAL A 46 -20.20 4.32 -8.66
CA VAL A 46 -21.20 4.07 -9.70
C VAL A 46 -22.61 3.90 -9.15
N CYS A 47 -22.75 3.14 -8.06
CA CYS A 47 -24.05 2.77 -7.49
C CYS A 47 -24.48 3.65 -6.32
N GLY A 48 -23.60 4.54 -5.86
CA GLY A 48 -23.78 5.32 -4.65
C GLY A 48 -23.90 6.82 -4.90
N HIS A 49 -23.50 7.62 -3.90
CA HIS A 49 -23.54 9.09 -3.94
C HIS A 49 -22.26 9.70 -4.54
N GLY A 50 -21.70 9.09 -5.59
CA GLY A 50 -20.50 9.58 -6.24
C GLY A 50 -19.32 9.73 -5.26
N ASP A 51 -18.77 10.95 -5.17
CA ASP A 51 -17.38 11.18 -4.68
C ASP A 51 -17.27 10.83 -3.22
N THR A 52 -18.26 11.24 -2.43
CA THR A 52 -18.23 11.06 -0.98
C THR A 52 -18.11 9.59 -0.60
N GLN A 53 -18.88 8.70 -1.23
CA GLN A 53 -18.82 7.27 -0.92
C GLN A 53 -17.58 6.61 -1.52
N ALA A 54 -17.16 7.02 -2.72
CA ALA A 54 -15.91 6.54 -3.30
C ALA A 54 -14.69 6.90 -2.43
N LEU A 55 -14.64 8.12 -1.89
CA LEU A 55 -13.57 8.59 -0.99
C LEU A 55 -13.55 7.80 0.33
N HIS A 56 -14.72 7.43 0.87
CA HIS A 56 -14.80 6.56 2.05
C HIS A 56 -14.16 5.18 1.79
N GLU A 57 -14.38 4.59 0.61
CA GLU A 57 -13.78 3.30 0.25
C GLU A 57 -12.31 3.43 -0.13
N ILE A 58 -11.90 4.51 -0.81
CA ILE A 58 -10.48 4.82 -1.10
C ILE A 58 -9.68 4.89 0.20
N ARG A 59 -10.24 5.48 1.26
CA ARG A 59 -9.62 5.50 2.59
C ARG A 59 -9.30 4.09 3.09
N GLN A 60 -10.18 3.12 2.87
CA GLN A 60 -9.93 1.71 3.22
C GLN A 60 -8.79 1.11 2.39
N VAL A 61 -8.77 1.36 1.08
CA VAL A 61 -7.69 0.91 0.18
C VAL A 61 -6.33 1.38 0.71
N VAL A 62 -6.22 2.65 1.08
CA VAL A 62 -4.96 3.20 1.61
C VAL A 62 -4.62 2.60 2.98
N ALA A 63 -5.60 2.43 3.87
CA ALA A 63 -5.38 1.84 5.19
C ALA A 63 -4.88 0.39 5.11
N VAL A 64 -5.39 -0.43 4.19
CA VAL A 64 -4.87 -1.79 3.98
C VAL A 64 -3.53 -1.79 3.24
N GLY A 65 -3.28 -0.81 2.38
CA GLY A 65 -1.96 -0.62 1.75
C GLY A 65 -0.86 -0.26 2.76
N ILE A 66 -1.19 0.53 3.78
CA ILE A 66 -0.27 0.78 4.92
C ILE A 66 0.00 -0.52 5.67
N ALA A 67 -1.02 -1.29 6.03
CA ALA A 67 -0.82 -2.57 6.71
C ALA A 67 0.05 -3.54 5.89
N ALA A 68 -0.14 -3.56 4.56
CA ALA A 68 0.70 -4.34 3.66
C ALA A 68 2.17 -3.91 3.73
N MET A 69 2.45 -2.60 3.73
CA MET A 69 3.80 -2.06 3.85
C MET A 69 4.41 -2.24 5.25
N GLU A 70 3.60 -2.23 6.31
CA GLU A 70 4.07 -2.52 7.66
C GLU A 70 4.48 -3.99 7.82
N GLN A 71 3.73 -4.92 7.21
CA GLN A 71 4.01 -6.36 7.31
C GLN A 71 5.07 -6.85 6.33
N CYS A 72 5.03 -6.37 5.08
CA CYS A 72 5.92 -6.83 4.02
C CYS A 72 7.12 -5.89 3.78
N GLY A 73 7.12 -4.70 4.39
CA GLY A 73 8.14 -3.67 4.23
C GLY A 73 7.73 -2.53 3.29
N ALA A 74 8.12 -1.31 3.65
CA ALA A 74 7.95 -0.10 2.86
C ALA A 74 9.26 0.25 2.14
N LEU A 75 9.36 -0.06 0.85
CA LEU A 75 10.57 0.24 0.07
C LEU A 75 10.60 1.74 -0.30
N LEU A 76 11.70 2.41 0.00
CA LEU A 76 11.90 3.80 -0.40
C LEU A 76 12.09 3.91 -1.92
N ARG A 77 11.63 5.03 -2.50
CA ARG A 77 11.87 5.34 -3.91
C ARG A 77 13.38 5.39 -4.19
N GLY A 78 13.81 4.75 -5.27
CA GLY A 78 15.22 4.68 -5.65
C GLY A 78 16.02 3.57 -4.94
N MET A 79 15.40 2.83 -4.00
CA MET A 79 16.03 1.67 -3.42
C MET A 79 16.11 0.53 -4.45
N PRO A 80 17.27 -0.12 -4.66
CA PRO A 80 17.37 -1.23 -5.59
C PRO A 80 16.51 -2.40 -5.10
N ILE A 81 15.63 -2.91 -5.96
CA ILE A 81 14.90 -4.15 -5.68
C ILE A 81 15.92 -5.28 -5.72
N ILE A 82 16.02 -6.06 -4.64
CA ILE A 82 17.01 -7.14 -4.51
C ILE A 82 16.36 -8.51 -4.57
N ASN A 83 17.08 -9.47 -5.17
CA ASN A 83 16.81 -10.89 -5.08
C ASN A 83 18.15 -11.61 -4.88
N ASN A 84 18.29 -12.42 -3.83
CA ASN A 84 19.54 -13.11 -3.48
C ASN A 84 20.78 -12.18 -3.51
N GLU A 85 20.72 -11.05 -2.77
CA GLU A 85 21.80 -10.04 -2.66
C GLU A 85 22.20 -9.34 -3.97
N ARG A 86 21.40 -9.50 -5.03
CA ARG A 86 21.62 -8.85 -6.32
C ARG A 86 20.46 -7.94 -6.68
N CYS A 87 20.78 -6.81 -7.30
CA CYS A 87 19.73 -5.93 -7.83
C CYS A 87 18.99 -6.61 -8.99
N ILE A 88 17.66 -6.65 -8.99
CA ILE A 88 16.86 -7.23 -10.09
C ILE A 88 17.03 -6.45 -11.40
N LYS A 89 17.24 -5.13 -11.31
CA LYS A 89 17.38 -4.26 -12.50
C LYS A 89 18.69 -4.50 -13.24
N CYS A 90 19.79 -4.65 -12.50
CA CYS A 90 21.13 -4.67 -13.06
C CYS A 90 21.94 -5.93 -12.74
N HIS A 91 21.38 -6.87 -11.98
CA HIS A 91 21.97 -8.15 -11.56
C HIS A 91 23.32 -8.06 -10.83
N TYR A 92 23.77 -6.85 -10.48
CA TYR A 92 24.98 -6.61 -9.72
C TYR A 92 24.77 -6.91 -8.22
N PRO A 93 25.81 -7.42 -7.55
CA PRO A 93 25.91 -7.44 -6.09
C PRO A 93 25.68 -6.06 -5.47
N LEU A 94 25.10 -6.02 -4.27
CA LEU A 94 24.72 -4.79 -3.56
C LEU A 94 25.89 -3.79 -3.39
N ASP A 95 27.10 -4.27 -3.12
CA ASP A 95 28.32 -3.46 -2.97
C ASP A 95 28.73 -2.74 -4.26
N ARG A 96 28.16 -3.12 -5.41
CA ARG A 96 28.49 -2.59 -6.75
C ARG A 96 27.30 -2.00 -7.49
N CYS A 97 26.12 -2.00 -6.89
CA CYS A 97 24.88 -1.60 -7.54
C CYS A 97 24.74 -0.06 -7.58
N GLN A 98 24.92 0.55 -8.77
CA GLN A 98 24.75 1.99 -9.00
C GLN A 98 23.31 2.41 -9.38
N CYS A 99 22.37 1.46 -9.35
CA CYS A 99 21.00 1.60 -9.86
C CYS A 99 20.10 2.56 -9.03
N SER A 100 20.62 3.12 -7.94
CA SER A 100 20.01 4.11 -7.04
C SER A 100 20.17 5.58 -7.45
N SER A 101 20.73 5.89 -8.63
CA SER A 101 21.12 7.27 -9.00
C SER A 101 20.31 7.91 -10.13
N VAL A 102 18.99 7.91 -10.05
CA VAL A 102 18.18 8.91 -10.79
C VAL A 102 17.08 9.45 -9.87
N THR A 103 17.45 10.43 -9.06
CA THR A 103 16.52 11.43 -8.53
C THR A 103 16.06 12.32 -9.68
N GLY A 104 14.75 12.27 -9.96
CA GLY A 104 14.00 13.26 -10.72
C GLY A 104 12.64 13.41 -10.07
#